data_AF-A0A7J6PSL9-F1
#
_entry.id   AF-A0A7J6PSL9-F1
#
_cell.length_a   1.000
_cell.length_b   1.000
_cell.length_c   1.000
_cell.angle_alpha   90.00
_cell.angle_beta   90.00
_cell.angle_gamma   90.00
#
_symmetry.space_group_name_H-M   'P 1'
#
loop_
_entity.id
_entity.type
_entity.pdbx_description
1 polymer ?
#
loop_
_entity_poly.entity_id
_entity_poly.type
_entity_poly.pdbx_seq_one_letter_code
_entity_poly.pdbx_strand_id
1 'polypeptide(L)'
;FLALSHFFASRPHYNTRVFLAGQSYAGRYIPPLATKLMENRSFVRLEGILLGNPTIAPEIEWCHHPRMLLIEGIISAEEYARVNAEAKDCVRLVHECKLLRETLDPSTQETYQDTCDRARRKLFTELLGPAIRAGRHTSNLDKEYVPSEDDPVVKKVRCTKLMAAKTTDEQVESFMNSETVQRFLEVDSVWQHRSWDVYYKFACDIPRSYHHFLPDLLHSGLRVLVYAGDRDLICNWVGNLASVMALPWKGGSTLRRSAPAVYR
;
A
#
# COMPACT_ATOMS: atom_id res chain seq x y z
N PHE A 1 -1.48 14.24 -12.20
CA PHE A 1 -2.37 15.00 -13.10
C PHE A 1 -1.57 15.62 -14.24
N LEU A 2 -0.73 16.64 -13.97
CA LEU A 2 0.01 17.39 -15.00
C LEU A 2 0.76 16.51 -16.01
N ALA A 3 1.51 15.50 -15.55
CA ALA A 3 2.23 14.58 -16.42
C ALA A 3 1.32 13.83 -17.41
N LEU A 4 0.15 13.37 -16.96
CA LEU A 4 -0.83 12.69 -17.83
C LEU A 4 -1.49 13.69 -18.79
N SER A 5 -1.85 14.89 -18.32
CA SER A 5 -2.42 15.93 -19.17
C SER A 5 -1.46 16.30 -20.31
N HIS A 6 -0.18 16.46 -20.01
CA HIS A 6 0.86 16.73 -21.01
C HIS A 6 1.06 15.54 -21.97
N PHE A 7 1.10 14.31 -21.45
CA PHE A 7 1.22 13.10 -22.26
C PHE A 7 0.07 12.97 -23.27
N PHE A 8 -1.18 13.11 -22.84
CA PHE A 8 -2.32 12.97 -23.75
C PHE A 8 -2.54 14.18 -24.65
N ALA A 9 -2.10 15.38 -24.25
CA ALA A 9 -2.06 16.53 -25.15
C ALA A 9 -1.07 16.31 -26.30
N SER A 10 0.12 15.76 -26.02
CA SER A 10 1.13 15.46 -27.04
C SER A 10 0.84 14.18 -27.84
N ARG A 11 0.09 13.24 -27.27
CA ARG A 11 -0.21 11.92 -27.88
C ARG A 11 -1.70 11.58 -27.79
N PRO A 12 -2.58 12.36 -28.43
CA PRO A 12 -4.04 12.25 -28.24
C PRO A 12 -4.62 10.92 -28.72
N HIS A 13 -3.97 10.23 -29.66
CA HIS A 13 -4.42 8.92 -30.16
C HIS A 13 -4.38 7.80 -29.09
N TYR A 14 -3.64 7.96 -27.99
CA TYR A 14 -3.69 7.04 -26.87
C TYR A 14 -4.86 7.32 -25.90
N ASN A 15 -5.54 8.47 -26.03
CA ASN A 15 -6.61 8.89 -25.14
C ASN A 15 -7.98 8.26 -25.50
N THR A 16 -8.01 6.94 -25.69
CA THR A 16 -9.21 6.21 -26.13
C THR A 16 -9.95 5.59 -24.95
N ARG A 17 -9.27 4.77 -24.15
CA ARG A 17 -9.77 4.19 -22.89
C ARG A 17 -8.60 4.07 -21.94
N VAL A 18 -8.54 4.96 -20.96
CA VAL A 18 -7.41 5.03 -20.03
C VAL A 18 -7.78 4.30 -18.74
N PHE A 19 -6.84 3.49 -18.24
CA PHE A 19 -6.93 2.86 -16.94
C PHE A 19 -5.70 3.21 -16.11
N LEU A 20 -5.89 3.41 -14.81
CA LEU A 20 -4.77 3.53 -13.88
C LEU A 20 -4.63 2.22 -13.11
N ALA A 21 -3.49 1.57 -13.26
CA ALA A 21 -3.17 0.35 -12.53
C ALA A 21 -1.94 0.58 -11.64
N GLY A 22 -1.93 -0.03 -10.47
CA GLY A 22 -0.79 0.02 -9.58
C GLY A 22 -0.97 -0.87 -8.36
N GLN A 23 0.11 -1.08 -7.61
CA GLN A 23 0.12 -1.97 -6.47
C GLN A 23 0.61 -1.33 -5.17
N SER A 24 0.31 -1.97 -4.03
CA SER A 24 0.80 -1.55 -2.71
C SER A 24 0.45 -0.10 -2.41
N TYR A 25 1.43 0.78 -2.25
CA TYR A 25 1.24 2.19 -1.96
C TYR A 25 0.49 2.96 -3.09
N ALA A 26 0.39 2.38 -4.29
CA ALA A 26 -0.47 2.93 -5.34
C ALA A 26 -1.96 3.00 -4.96
N GLY A 27 -2.40 2.25 -3.93
CA GLY A 27 -3.69 2.45 -3.26
C GLY A 27 -3.93 3.86 -2.72
N ARG A 28 -2.87 4.68 -2.62
CA ARG A 28 -2.90 6.09 -2.18
C ARG A 28 -2.61 7.06 -3.29
N TYR A 29 -1.88 6.64 -4.31
CA TYR A 29 -1.61 7.46 -5.48
C TYR A 29 -2.83 7.51 -6.41
N ILE A 30 -3.42 6.35 -6.68
CA ILE A 30 -4.40 6.20 -7.75
C ILE A 30 -5.76 6.81 -7.39
N PRO A 31 -6.37 6.58 -6.20
CA PRO A 31 -7.67 7.18 -5.89
C PRO A 31 -7.71 8.71 -5.99
N PRO A 32 -6.83 9.50 -5.35
CA PRO A 32 -6.87 10.95 -5.47
C PRO A 32 -6.52 11.44 -6.89
N LEU A 33 -5.61 10.74 -7.60
CA LEU A 33 -5.32 11.05 -9.00
C LEU A 33 -6.55 10.83 -9.88
N ALA A 34 -7.25 9.70 -9.69
CA ALA A 34 -8.47 9.37 -10.40
C ALA A 34 -9.56 10.41 -10.10
N THR A 35 -9.73 10.84 -8.85
CA THR A 35 -10.68 11.90 -8.49
C THR A 35 -10.38 13.16 -9.28
N LYS A 36 -9.11 13.59 -9.34
CA LYS A 36 -8.72 14.78 -10.09
C LYS A 36 -8.98 14.67 -11.59
N LEU A 37 -8.79 13.48 -12.17
CA LEU A 37 -9.07 13.22 -13.58
C LEU A 37 -10.57 13.15 -13.87
N MET A 38 -11.37 12.57 -12.97
CA MET A 38 -12.82 12.48 -13.11
C MET A 38 -13.53 13.83 -12.97
N GLU A 39 -12.93 14.78 -12.22
CA GLU A 39 -13.34 16.19 -12.20
C GLU A 39 -13.05 16.92 -13.53
N ASN A 40 -12.06 16.44 -14.31
CA ASN A 40 -11.54 17.10 -15.51
C ASN A 40 -11.56 16.16 -16.73
N ARG A 41 -12.72 15.58 -17.03
CA ARG A 41 -12.88 14.52 -18.05
C ARG A 41 -12.51 14.92 -19.49
N SER A 42 -12.36 16.21 -19.77
CA SER A 42 -12.00 16.72 -21.10
C SER A 42 -10.57 16.35 -21.52
N PHE A 43 -9.67 16.10 -20.57
CA PHE A 43 -8.25 15.84 -20.87
C PHE A 43 -7.89 14.36 -20.95
N VAL A 44 -8.52 13.53 -20.12
CA VAL A 44 -8.20 12.09 -20.03
C VAL A 44 -9.49 11.29 -19.94
N ARG A 45 -9.67 10.36 -20.87
CA ARG A 45 -10.81 9.45 -20.89
C ARG A 45 -10.56 8.26 -19.95
N LEU A 46 -10.63 8.55 -18.65
CA LEU A 46 -10.45 7.55 -17.59
C LEU A 46 -11.69 6.66 -17.48
N GLU A 47 -11.48 5.35 -17.60
CA GLU A 47 -12.54 4.32 -17.69
C GLU A 47 -12.50 3.32 -16.52
N GLY A 48 -11.39 3.28 -15.77
CA GLY A 48 -11.31 2.49 -14.56
C GLY A 48 -9.96 2.57 -13.84
N ILE A 49 -9.92 2.01 -12.64
CA ILE A 49 -8.69 1.83 -11.85
C ILE A 49 -8.56 0.37 -11.40
N LEU A 50 -7.31 -0.10 -11.33
CA LEU A 50 -6.96 -1.44 -10.87
C LEU A 50 -5.93 -1.31 -9.74
N LEU A 51 -6.25 -1.86 -8.58
CA LEU A 51 -5.46 -1.75 -7.36
C LEU A 51 -5.05 -3.15 -6.91
N GLY A 52 -3.78 -3.49 -7.08
CA GLY A 52 -3.20 -4.79 -6.73
C GLY A 52 -2.56 -4.78 -5.34
N ASN A 53 -3.01 -5.63 -4.43
CA ASN A 53 -2.56 -5.64 -3.04
C ASN A 53 -2.41 -4.21 -2.47
N PRO A 54 -3.43 -3.33 -2.59
CA PRO A 54 -3.25 -1.94 -2.23
C PRO A 54 -3.28 -1.75 -0.70
N THR A 55 -2.67 -0.66 -0.25
CA THR A 55 -3.01 -0.06 1.05
C THR A 55 -3.90 1.17 0.82
N ILE A 56 -5.14 1.09 1.30
CA ILE A 56 -6.19 2.08 1.08
C ILE A 56 -6.70 2.61 2.43
N ALA A 57 -6.93 1.70 3.38
CA ALA A 57 -7.52 1.98 4.69
C ALA A 57 -6.72 1.27 5.78
N PRO A 58 -5.54 1.79 6.19
CA PRO A 58 -4.71 1.20 7.24
C PRO A 58 -5.48 0.83 8.52
N GLU A 59 -6.43 1.67 8.93
CA GLU A 59 -7.27 1.46 10.11
C GLU A 59 -8.17 0.22 10.02
N ILE A 60 -8.51 -0.23 8.81
CA ILE A 60 -9.26 -1.47 8.58
C ILE A 60 -8.28 -2.61 8.29
N GLU A 61 -7.33 -2.38 7.39
CA GLU A 61 -6.39 -3.40 6.89
C GLU A 61 -5.51 -3.96 8.00
N TRP A 62 -4.97 -3.10 8.87
CA TRP A 62 -3.99 -3.51 9.87
C TRP A 62 -4.59 -4.41 10.95
N CYS A 63 -5.87 -4.21 11.29
CA CYS A 63 -6.65 -5.11 12.17
C CYS A 63 -6.70 -6.58 11.71
N HIS A 64 -6.43 -6.85 10.43
CA HIS A 64 -6.60 -8.19 9.84
C HIS A 64 -5.31 -9.01 9.74
N HIS A 65 -4.15 -8.45 10.10
CA HIS A 65 -2.89 -9.20 10.15
C HIS A 65 -2.93 -10.41 11.11
N PRO A 66 -3.48 -10.32 12.34
CA PRO A 66 -3.58 -11.50 13.22
C PRO A 66 -4.35 -12.65 12.56
N ARG A 67 -5.42 -12.33 11.84
CA ARG A 67 -6.23 -13.34 11.12
C ARG A 67 -5.48 -13.96 9.97
N MET A 68 -4.76 -13.16 9.19
CA MET A 68 -3.92 -13.67 8.10
C MET A 68 -2.83 -14.61 8.65
N LEU A 69 -2.11 -14.19 9.69
CA LEU A 69 -1.07 -15.00 10.34
C LEU A 69 -1.62 -16.33 10.88
N LEU A 70 -2.83 -16.34 11.43
CA LEU A 70 -3.48 -17.54 11.95
C LEU A 70 -3.88 -18.51 10.82
N ILE A 71 -4.49 -18.00 9.75
CA ILE A 71 -4.92 -18.83 8.60
C ILE A 71 -3.72 -19.47 7.90
N GLU A 72 -2.60 -18.76 7.83
CA GLU A 72 -1.34 -19.25 7.27
C GLU A 72 -0.54 -20.15 8.23
N GLY A 73 -1.04 -20.39 9.44
CA GLY A 73 -0.38 -21.24 10.44
C GLY A 73 0.93 -20.68 10.99
N ILE A 74 1.17 -19.37 10.83
CA ILE A 74 2.38 -18.69 11.31
C ILE A 74 2.31 -18.42 12.81
N ILE A 75 1.09 -18.22 13.34
CA ILE A 75 0.83 -18.08 14.77
C ILE A 75 -0.20 -19.09 15.24
N SER A 76 -0.11 -19.49 16.51
CA SER A 76 -1.11 -20.35 17.14
C SER A 76 -2.38 -19.59 17.55
N ALA A 77 -3.43 -20.33 17.90
CA ALA A 77 -4.65 -19.74 18.48
C ALA A 77 -4.39 -19.02 19.83
N GLU A 78 -3.40 -19.49 20.59
CA GLU A 78 -2.97 -18.83 21.83
C GLU A 78 -2.28 -17.50 21.53
N GLU A 79 -1.39 -17.49 20.54
CA GLU A 79 -0.68 -16.28 20.12
C GLU A 79 -1.59 -15.25 19.46
N TYR A 80 -2.69 -15.69 18.83
CA TYR A 80 -3.66 -14.81 18.18
C TYR A 80 -4.18 -13.72 19.11
N ALA A 81 -4.49 -14.05 20.38
CA ALA A 81 -5.00 -13.07 21.33
C ALA A 81 -3.99 -11.92 21.57
N ARG A 82 -2.70 -12.26 21.69
CA ARG A 82 -1.61 -11.29 21.84
C ARG A 82 -1.47 -10.42 20.59
N VAL A 83 -1.33 -11.03 19.41
CA VAL A 83 -1.14 -10.28 18.16
C VAL A 83 -2.37 -9.42 17.84
N ASN A 84 -3.57 -9.88 18.19
CA ASN A 84 -4.81 -9.12 18.05
C ASN A 84 -4.87 -7.91 19.00
N ALA A 85 -4.32 -8.02 20.22
CA ALA A 85 -4.18 -6.86 21.11
C ALA A 85 -3.24 -5.80 20.51
N GLU A 86 -2.11 -6.22 19.93
CA GLU A 86 -1.19 -5.33 19.23
C GLU A 86 -1.83 -4.68 17.99
N ALA A 87 -2.64 -5.43 17.24
CA ALA A 87 -3.38 -4.89 16.10
C ALA A 87 -4.36 -3.79 16.52
N LYS A 88 -5.09 -3.98 17.63
CA LYS A 88 -5.98 -2.96 18.20
C LYS A 88 -5.24 -1.70 18.60
N ASP A 89 -4.08 -1.83 19.25
CA ASP A 89 -3.27 -0.67 19.63
C ASP A 89 -2.67 0.03 18.39
N CYS A 90 -2.25 -0.73 17.38
CA CYS A 90 -1.79 -0.19 16.11
C CYS A 90 -2.88 0.66 15.42
N VAL A 91 -4.12 0.17 15.37
CA VAL A 91 -5.26 0.92 14.82
C VAL A 91 -5.65 2.12 15.68
N ARG A 92 -5.55 2.03 17.01
CA ARG A 92 -5.71 3.20 17.89
C ARG A 92 -4.70 4.30 17.53
N LEU A 93 -3.43 3.96 17.32
CA LEU A 93 -2.40 4.92 16.91
C LEU A 93 -2.64 5.49 15.51
N VAL A 94 -3.18 4.69 14.57
CA VAL A 94 -3.62 5.20 13.25
C VAL A 94 -4.68 6.28 13.40
N HIS A 95 -5.70 6.05 14.23
CA HIS A 95 -6.73 7.04 14.50
C HIS A 95 -6.18 8.29 15.19
N GLU A 96 -5.29 8.13 16.17
CA GLU A 96 -4.64 9.23 16.86
C GLU A 96 -3.78 10.09 15.91
N CYS A 97 -2.97 9.45 15.06
CA CYS A 97 -2.20 10.11 14.00
C CYS A 97 -3.12 10.90 13.04
N LYS A 98 -4.28 10.34 12.66
CA LYS A 98 -5.28 11.05 11.85
C LYS A 98 -5.81 12.30 12.55
N LEU A 99 -6.20 12.19 13.81
CA LEU A 99 -6.76 13.32 14.58
C LEU A 99 -5.74 14.44 14.77
N LEU A 100 -4.50 14.11 15.16
CA LEU A 100 -3.41 15.07 15.33
C LEU A 100 -3.07 15.85 14.04
N ARG A 101 -3.29 15.24 12.87
CA ARG A 101 -3.11 15.93 11.59
C ARG A 101 -4.23 16.93 11.31
N GLU A 102 -5.46 16.59 11.68
CA GLU A 102 -6.65 17.38 11.39
C GLU A 102 -6.75 18.65 12.25
N THR A 103 -6.12 18.66 13.43
CA THR A 103 -6.03 19.84 14.29
C THR A 103 -5.15 20.94 13.69
N LEU A 104 -4.25 20.62 12.75
CA LEU A 104 -3.34 21.56 12.06
C LEU A 104 -2.58 22.50 13.01
N ASP A 105 -2.36 22.06 14.25
CA ASP A 105 -1.69 22.84 15.29
C ASP A 105 -0.18 22.60 15.22
N PRO A 106 0.65 23.62 14.91
CA PRO A 106 2.10 23.49 14.86
C PRO A 106 2.72 22.95 16.17
N SER A 107 2.08 23.19 17.32
CA SER A 107 2.53 22.68 18.62
C SER A 107 2.40 21.16 18.75
N THR A 108 1.51 20.55 17.93
CA THR A 108 1.30 19.09 17.91
C THR A 108 2.16 18.37 16.89
N GLN A 109 2.99 19.07 16.11
CA GLN A 109 3.75 18.49 14.99
C GLN A 109 4.72 17.38 15.42
N GLU A 110 5.44 17.58 16.54
CA GLU A 110 6.34 16.55 17.08
C GLU A 110 5.56 15.32 17.57
N THR A 111 4.44 15.57 18.25
CA THR A 111 3.55 14.50 18.76
C THR A 111 2.90 13.72 17.61
N TYR A 112 2.51 14.41 16.54
CA TYR A 112 2.01 13.81 15.30
C TYR A 112 3.06 12.87 14.69
N GLN A 113 4.29 13.36 14.49
CA GLN A 113 5.37 12.56 13.93
C GLN A 113 5.67 11.31 14.77
N ASP A 114 5.82 11.47 16.10
CA ASP A 114 6.05 10.32 16.99
C ASP A 114 4.90 9.30 16.93
N THR A 115 3.65 9.77 16.96
CA THR A 115 2.48 8.89 16.92
C THR A 115 2.41 8.07 15.64
N CYS A 116 2.60 8.72 14.48
CA CYS A 116 2.59 8.03 13.19
C CYS A 116 3.77 7.06 13.07
N ASP A 117 4.95 7.43 13.58
CA ASP A 117 6.10 6.55 13.63
C ASP A 117 5.88 5.35 14.57
N ARG A 118 5.23 5.52 15.72
CA ARG A 118 4.85 4.43 16.62
C ARG A 118 3.89 3.45 15.94
N ALA A 119 2.87 3.98 15.23
CA ALA A 119 1.94 3.16 14.46
C ALA A 119 2.69 2.32 13.41
N ARG A 120 3.55 2.98 12.62
CA ARG A 120 4.38 2.35 11.60
C ARG A 120 5.32 1.30 12.18
N ARG A 121 6.00 1.59 13.30
CA ARG A 121 6.87 0.63 13.98
C ARG A 121 6.11 -0.64 14.35
N LYS A 122 4.91 -0.51 14.94
CA LYS A 122 4.09 -1.67 15.33
C LYS A 122 3.63 -2.52 14.15
N LEU A 123 3.28 -1.92 13.00
CA LEU A 123 3.02 -2.69 11.78
C LEU A 123 4.19 -3.62 11.49
N PHE A 124 5.41 -3.07 11.46
CA PHE A 124 6.58 -3.84 11.08
C PHE A 124 7.09 -4.83 12.15
N THR A 125 6.97 -4.51 13.45
CA THR A 125 7.52 -5.38 14.53
C THR A 125 6.51 -6.36 15.10
N GLU A 126 5.25 -5.94 15.22
CA GLU A 126 4.22 -6.73 15.89
C GLU A 126 3.33 -7.46 14.90
N LEU A 127 2.93 -6.80 13.80
CA LEU A 127 2.00 -7.37 12.83
C LEU A 127 2.69 -8.18 11.73
N LEU A 128 3.87 -7.75 11.28
CA LEU A 128 4.70 -8.49 10.33
C LEU A 128 5.77 -9.35 11.01
N GLY A 129 6.15 -9.00 12.24
CA GLY A 129 7.20 -9.67 13.00
C GLY A 129 7.05 -11.18 13.15
N PRO A 130 5.85 -11.74 13.40
CA PRO A 130 5.67 -13.19 13.51
C PRO A 130 6.13 -13.94 12.25
N ALA A 131 5.78 -13.45 11.06
CA ALA A 131 6.21 -14.05 9.79
C ALA A 131 7.73 -13.97 9.61
N ILE A 132 8.31 -12.81 9.93
CA ILE A 132 9.76 -12.59 9.82
C ILE A 132 10.53 -13.53 10.76
N ARG A 133 10.08 -13.68 12.01
CA ARG A 133 10.67 -14.61 12.97
C ARG A 133 10.53 -16.07 12.54
N ALA A 134 9.48 -16.39 11.78
CA ALA A 134 9.29 -17.69 11.15
C ALA A 134 10.08 -17.86 9.84
N GLY A 135 10.93 -16.89 9.45
CA GLY A 135 11.72 -16.94 8.23
C GLY A 135 10.89 -16.77 6.95
N ARG A 136 9.73 -16.10 7.02
CA ARG A 136 8.78 -15.93 5.90
C ARG A 136 8.81 -14.51 5.36
N HIS A 137 8.89 -14.35 4.04
CA HIS A 137 8.90 -13.04 3.39
C HIS A 137 7.53 -12.35 3.47
N THR A 138 7.49 -11.06 3.82
CA THR A 138 6.24 -10.35 4.13
C THR A 138 5.39 -10.02 2.90
N SER A 139 5.99 -9.91 1.70
CA SER A 139 5.23 -9.77 0.44
C SER A 139 4.92 -11.09 -0.25
N ASN A 140 5.43 -12.21 0.25
CA ASN A 140 5.14 -13.55 -0.28
C ASN A 140 5.54 -14.60 0.77
N LEU A 141 4.56 -15.12 1.50
CA LEU A 141 4.78 -16.05 2.60
C LEU A 141 5.35 -17.42 2.17
N ASP A 142 5.30 -17.76 0.89
CA ASP A 142 5.95 -18.98 0.38
C ASP A 142 7.47 -18.83 0.24
N LYS A 143 7.97 -17.58 0.25
CA LYS A 143 9.40 -17.29 0.12
C LYS A 143 10.06 -17.13 1.49
N GLU A 144 11.33 -17.48 1.53
CA GLU A 144 12.17 -17.26 2.70
C GLU A 144 12.43 -15.77 2.91
N TYR A 145 12.40 -15.35 4.16
CA TYR A 145 12.89 -14.04 4.57
C TYR A 145 14.42 -14.06 4.60
N VAL A 146 15.04 -13.40 3.63
CA VAL A 146 16.49 -13.19 3.60
C VAL A 146 16.79 -11.80 4.12
N PRO A 147 17.25 -11.64 5.38
CA PRO A 147 17.59 -10.33 5.90
C PRO A 147 18.76 -9.72 5.11
N SER A 148 18.62 -8.46 4.71
CA SER A 148 19.76 -7.68 4.22
C SER A 148 20.72 -7.35 5.39
N GLU A 149 22.00 -7.03 5.12
CA GLU A 149 22.93 -6.58 6.17
C GLU A 149 22.45 -5.29 6.88
N ASP A 150 21.53 -4.60 6.23
CA ASP A 150 20.89 -3.37 6.69
C ASP A 150 19.53 -3.60 7.35
N ASP A 151 19.15 -4.85 7.58
CA ASP A 151 17.88 -5.23 8.14
C ASP A 151 17.76 -4.83 9.63
N PRO A 152 16.68 -4.17 10.06
CA PRO A 152 16.45 -3.81 11.46
C PRO A 152 16.45 -5.01 12.42
N VAL A 153 16.07 -6.20 11.92
CA VAL A 153 16.09 -7.45 12.69
C VAL A 153 17.52 -7.87 13.02
N VAL A 154 18.47 -7.62 12.11
CA VAL A 154 19.90 -7.90 12.28
C VAL A 154 20.59 -6.81 13.12
N LYS A 155 20.20 -5.53 12.95
CA LYS A 155 20.88 -4.39 13.60
C LYS A 155 20.35 -3.96 14.98
N LYS A 156 19.29 -4.57 15.55
CA LYS A 156 18.67 -4.14 16.84
C LYS A 156 18.40 -2.61 16.91
N VAL A 157 18.10 -1.97 15.78
CA VAL A 157 17.88 -0.51 15.68
C VAL A 157 16.57 -0.24 14.90
N ARG A 158 15.89 0.87 15.24
CA ARG A 158 14.58 1.37 14.76
C ARG A 158 14.19 0.93 13.33
N CYS A 159 12.95 0.45 13.19
CA CYS A 159 12.24 -0.03 12.00
C CYS A 159 12.45 0.76 10.70
N THR A 160 13.54 0.51 9.99
CA THR A 160 13.92 1.32 8.83
C THR A 160 13.99 0.56 7.50
N LYS A 161 14.11 -0.78 7.45
CA LYS A 161 14.41 -1.46 6.17
C LYS A 161 13.85 -2.89 6.03
N LEU A 162 12.55 -3.09 6.25
CA LEU A 162 11.89 -4.42 6.19
C LEU A 162 11.61 -5.00 4.78
N MET A 163 12.13 -4.41 3.72
CA MET A 163 11.60 -4.62 2.36
C MET A 163 12.65 -5.02 1.31
N ALA A 164 13.80 -5.55 1.71
CA ALA A 164 14.87 -5.88 0.77
C ALA A 164 14.92 -7.40 0.52
N ALA A 165 14.30 -7.85 -0.58
CA ALA A 165 14.62 -9.15 -1.16
C ALA A 165 15.83 -8.98 -2.08
N LYS A 166 16.92 -9.70 -1.80
CA LYS A 166 18.26 -9.43 -2.35
C LYS A 166 18.50 -9.77 -3.82
N THR A 167 17.63 -10.50 -4.54
CA THR A 167 18.10 -11.18 -5.78
C THR A 167 17.55 -10.67 -7.11
N THR A 168 16.31 -10.19 -7.20
CA THR A 168 15.76 -9.62 -8.44
C THR A 168 16.09 -8.15 -8.65
N ASP A 169 16.29 -7.40 -7.56
CA ASP A 169 16.51 -5.96 -7.63
C ASP A 169 17.90 -5.63 -8.21
N GLU A 170 18.93 -6.41 -7.87
CA GLU A 170 20.31 -6.20 -8.35
C GLU A 170 20.45 -6.38 -9.88
N GLN A 171 19.74 -7.37 -10.45
CA GLN A 171 19.78 -7.61 -11.90
C GLN A 171 19.11 -6.47 -12.68
N VAL A 172 17.97 -5.98 -12.17
CA VAL A 172 17.28 -4.84 -12.77
C VAL A 172 18.12 -3.57 -12.60
N GLU A 173 18.69 -3.33 -11.42
CA GLU A 173 19.58 -2.19 -11.18
C GLU A 173 20.78 -2.21 -12.11
N SER A 174 21.43 -3.36 -12.28
CA SER A 174 22.55 -3.51 -13.21
C SER A 174 22.14 -3.23 -14.66
N PHE A 175 21.00 -3.77 -15.10
CA PHE A 175 20.49 -3.55 -16.45
C PHE A 175 20.17 -2.07 -16.70
N MET A 176 19.41 -1.44 -15.80
CA MET A 176 18.96 -0.05 -15.91
C MET A 176 20.13 0.95 -15.85
N ASN A 177 21.22 0.58 -15.17
CA ASN A 177 22.43 1.40 -15.08
C ASN A 177 23.50 1.07 -16.14
N SER A 178 23.22 0.17 -17.09
CA SER A 178 24.14 -0.06 -18.20
C SER A 178 24.18 1.14 -19.13
N GLU A 179 25.38 1.47 -19.62
CA GLU A 179 25.59 2.60 -20.53
C GLU A 179 24.71 2.49 -21.79
N THR A 180 24.54 1.28 -22.32
CA THR A 180 23.67 1.04 -23.48
C THR A 180 22.23 1.43 -23.20
N VAL A 181 21.68 1.04 -22.04
CA VAL A 181 20.29 1.35 -21.67
C VAL A 181 20.12 2.84 -21.39
N GLN A 182 21.04 3.46 -20.64
CA GLN A 182 20.97 4.88 -20.33
C GLN A 182 21.07 5.77 -21.58
N ARG A 183 21.98 5.45 -22.50
CA ARG A 183 22.07 6.13 -23.80
C ARG A 183 20.81 5.97 -24.63
N PHE A 184 20.25 4.75 -24.68
CA PHE A 184 19.01 4.47 -25.42
C PHE A 184 17.81 5.24 -24.87
N LEU A 185 17.71 5.36 -23.54
CA LEU A 185 16.64 6.09 -22.85
C LEU A 185 16.88 7.60 -22.75
N GLU A 186 18.04 8.08 -23.21
CA GLU A 186 18.47 9.48 -23.14
C GLU A 186 18.47 10.04 -21.70
N VAL A 187 18.99 9.26 -20.75
CA VAL A 187 19.06 9.65 -19.33
C VAL A 187 20.51 9.67 -18.83
N ASP A 188 20.81 10.62 -17.95
CA ASP A 188 22.10 10.76 -17.27
C ASP A 188 21.89 10.76 -15.74
N SER A 189 21.44 9.62 -15.22
CA SER A 189 21.14 9.47 -13.79
C SER A 189 21.33 8.04 -13.34
N VAL A 190 21.74 7.85 -12.08
CA VAL A 190 21.84 6.52 -11.47
C VAL A 190 20.44 6.03 -11.09
N TRP A 191 20.00 4.95 -11.72
CA TRP A 191 18.73 4.31 -11.41
C TRP A 191 18.84 3.52 -10.10
N GLN A 192 17.80 3.63 -9.27
CA GLN A 192 17.63 2.87 -8.04
C GLN A 192 16.17 2.39 -8.01
N HIS A 193 15.90 1.19 -7.51
CA HIS A 193 14.52 0.69 -7.50
C HIS A 193 13.62 1.45 -6.52
N ARG A 194 14.21 2.09 -5.51
CA ARG A 194 13.53 2.94 -4.53
C ARG A 194 14.41 4.07 -4.05
N SER A 195 13.77 5.17 -3.66
CA SER A 195 14.42 6.27 -2.95
C SER A 195 14.04 6.23 -1.47
N TRP A 196 15.03 6.03 -0.60
CA TRP A 196 14.84 6.07 0.85
C TRP A 196 14.46 7.48 1.34
N ASP A 197 15.01 8.52 0.72
CA ASP A 197 14.66 9.92 1.03
C ASP A 197 13.16 10.18 0.80
N VAL A 198 12.64 9.76 -0.37
CA VAL A 198 11.20 9.87 -0.66
C VAL A 198 10.39 9.04 0.32
N TYR A 199 10.80 7.81 0.60
CA TYR A 199 10.12 6.95 1.57
C TYR A 199 9.99 7.62 2.94
N TYR A 200 11.07 8.20 3.48
CA TYR A 200 11.04 8.84 4.80
C TYR A 200 10.21 10.12 4.83
N LYS A 201 10.20 10.89 3.74
CA LYS A 201 9.31 12.06 3.60
C LYS A 201 7.83 11.67 3.60
N PHE A 202 7.50 10.45 3.18
CA PHE A 202 6.13 9.90 3.18
C PHE A 202 5.85 8.98 4.40
N ALA A 203 6.76 8.87 5.38
CA ALA A 203 6.61 7.92 6.48
C ALA A 203 5.34 8.15 7.33
N CYS A 204 5.01 9.41 7.63
CA CYS A 204 3.77 9.75 8.36
C CYS A 204 2.51 9.65 7.48
N ASP A 205 2.66 9.53 6.16
CA ASP A 205 1.53 9.18 5.32
C ASP A 205 1.17 7.71 5.49
N ILE A 206 2.11 6.79 5.78
CA ILE A 206 1.86 5.33 5.94
C ILE A 206 0.62 4.95 6.80
N PRO A 207 0.30 5.59 7.92
CA PRO A 207 -0.96 5.30 8.63
C PRO A 207 -2.23 5.98 8.07
N ARG A 208 -2.14 6.79 7.01
CA ARG A 208 -3.25 7.57 6.47
C ARG A 208 -4.21 6.75 5.60
N SER A 209 -5.50 7.02 5.78
CA SER A 209 -6.59 6.48 4.97
C SER A 209 -6.88 7.31 3.71
N TYR A 210 -6.98 6.62 2.58
CA TYR A 210 -7.43 7.12 1.27
C TYR A 210 -8.76 6.45 0.84
N HIS A 211 -9.38 5.68 1.74
CA HIS A 211 -10.63 4.97 1.55
C HIS A 211 -11.78 5.87 1.08
N HIS A 212 -11.83 7.10 1.60
CA HIS A 212 -12.86 8.09 1.31
C HIS A 212 -12.92 8.55 -0.16
N PHE A 213 -11.87 8.35 -0.96
CA PHE A 213 -11.90 8.69 -2.39
C PHE A 213 -12.72 7.69 -3.21
N LEU A 214 -12.81 6.43 -2.78
CA LEU A 214 -13.41 5.37 -3.60
C LEU A 214 -14.93 5.47 -3.76
N PRO A 215 -15.73 5.86 -2.74
CA PRO A 215 -17.17 6.03 -2.89
C PRO A 215 -17.55 6.98 -4.04
N ASP A 216 -16.97 8.19 -4.07
CA ASP A 216 -17.28 9.19 -5.10
C ASP A 216 -16.86 8.72 -6.50
N LEU A 217 -15.71 8.03 -6.61
CA LEU A 217 -15.27 7.42 -7.86
C LEU A 217 -16.28 6.39 -8.36
N LEU A 218 -16.75 5.49 -7.49
CA LEU A 218 -17.78 4.51 -7.82
C LEU A 218 -19.11 5.18 -8.21
N HIS A 219 -19.53 6.22 -7.50
CA HIS A 219 -20.74 6.99 -7.84
C HIS A 219 -20.64 7.71 -9.18
N SER A 220 -19.44 8.11 -9.59
CA SER A 220 -19.18 8.73 -10.89
C SER A 220 -19.27 7.77 -12.08
N GLY A 221 -19.49 6.47 -11.83
CA GLY A 221 -19.51 5.40 -12.82
C GLY A 221 -18.13 4.83 -13.14
N LEU A 222 -17.08 5.23 -12.42
CA LEU A 222 -15.74 4.69 -12.63
C LEU A 222 -15.68 3.23 -12.18
N ARG A 223 -15.09 2.37 -13.01
CA ARG A 223 -14.86 0.98 -12.64
C ARG A 223 -13.66 0.86 -11.71
N VAL A 224 -13.82 0.13 -10.63
CA VAL A 224 -12.74 -0.14 -9.66
C VAL A 224 -12.58 -1.65 -9.55
N LEU A 225 -11.36 -2.14 -9.81
CA LEU A 225 -10.95 -3.50 -9.49
C LEU A 225 -9.95 -3.46 -8.34
N VAL A 226 -10.24 -4.15 -7.26
CA VAL A 226 -9.28 -4.46 -6.21
C VAL A 226 -8.98 -5.95 -6.29
N TYR A 227 -7.71 -6.30 -6.43
CA TYR A 227 -7.25 -7.69 -6.43
C TYR A 227 -6.09 -7.82 -5.45
N ALA A 228 -5.98 -8.96 -4.77
CA ALA A 228 -4.92 -9.19 -3.79
C ALA A 228 -4.45 -10.64 -3.89
N GLY A 229 -3.14 -10.84 -4.04
CA GLY A 229 -2.51 -12.16 -3.92
C GLY A 229 -2.69 -12.73 -2.52
N ASP A 230 -3.02 -14.01 -2.42
CA ASP A 230 -3.35 -14.68 -1.16
C ASP A 230 -2.12 -14.95 -0.27
N ARG A 231 -0.91 -14.87 -0.81
CA ARG A 231 0.36 -15.04 -0.07
C ARG A 231 1.02 -13.74 0.39
N ASP A 232 0.44 -12.58 0.10
CA ASP A 232 0.96 -11.30 0.58
C ASP A 232 0.49 -11.07 2.03
N LEU A 233 1.42 -10.78 2.95
CA LEU A 233 1.08 -10.42 4.32
C LEU A 233 0.99 -8.90 4.50
N ILE A 234 1.93 -8.13 3.94
CA ILE A 234 2.02 -6.68 4.14
C ILE A 234 0.78 -5.94 3.61
N CYS A 235 0.24 -6.40 2.49
CA CYS A 235 -1.01 -5.89 1.92
C CYS A 235 -1.98 -7.06 1.70
N ASN A 236 -2.24 -7.81 2.77
CA ASN A 236 -2.97 -9.07 2.72
C ASN A 236 -4.41 -8.95 2.19
N TRP A 237 -4.88 -10.05 1.60
CA TRP A 237 -6.19 -10.15 0.99
C TRP A 237 -7.34 -10.04 2.00
N VAL A 238 -7.14 -10.48 3.24
CA VAL A 238 -8.16 -10.41 4.30
C VAL A 238 -8.47 -8.95 4.64
N GLY A 239 -7.44 -8.13 4.85
CA GLY A 239 -7.55 -6.69 5.09
C GLY A 239 -8.11 -5.95 3.88
N ASN A 240 -7.66 -6.29 2.67
CA ASN A 240 -8.17 -5.72 1.43
C ASN A 240 -9.67 -5.99 1.23
N LEU A 241 -10.11 -7.23 1.46
CA LEU A 241 -11.52 -7.61 1.41
C LEU A 241 -12.33 -6.82 2.44
N ALA A 242 -11.85 -6.71 3.67
CA ALA A 242 -12.53 -5.95 4.71
C ALA A 242 -12.65 -4.45 4.36
N SER A 243 -11.59 -3.85 3.81
CA SER A 243 -11.57 -2.47 3.33
C SER A 243 -12.63 -2.25 2.24
N VAL A 244 -12.69 -3.11 1.23
CA VAL A 244 -13.70 -3.03 0.16
C VAL A 244 -15.13 -3.21 0.70
N MET A 245 -15.35 -4.17 1.60
CA MET A 245 -16.66 -4.46 2.17
C MET A 245 -17.18 -3.32 3.07
N ALA A 246 -16.28 -2.53 3.65
CA ALA A 246 -16.57 -1.37 4.47
C ALA A 246 -16.87 -0.09 3.67
N LEU A 247 -16.71 -0.09 2.34
CA LEU A 247 -16.94 1.12 1.53
C LEU A 247 -18.38 1.66 1.67
N PRO A 248 -18.56 2.94 2.03
CA PRO A 248 -19.88 3.55 2.13
C PRO A 248 -20.36 4.03 0.74
N TRP A 249 -20.76 3.09 -0.11
CA TRP A 249 -21.26 3.39 -1.46
C TRP A 249 -22.59 2.68 -1.76
N LYS A 250 -23.30 3.17 -2.79
CA LYS A 250 -24.68 2.75 -3.10
C LYS A 250 -24.81 1.23 -3.36
N GLY A 251 -23.81 0.62 -4.00
CA GLY A 251 -23.78 -0.81 -4.29
C GLY A 251 -23.23 -1.68 -3.16
N GLY A 252 -22.82 -1.11 -2.02
CA GLY A 252 -22.19 -1.86 -0.93
C GLY A 252 -23.10 -2.93 -0.32
N SER A 253 -24.40 -2.68 -0.21
CA SER A 253 -25.36 -3.67 0.30
C SER A 253 -25.57 -4.85 -0.66
N THR A 254 -25.50 -4.61 -1.97
CA THR A 254 -25.51 -5.67 -2.98
C THR A 254 -24.22 -6.47 -2.91
N LEU A 255 -23.06 -5.80 -2.88
CA LEU A 255 -21.76 -6.47 -2.77
C LEU A 255 -21.67 -7.40 -1.56
N ARG A 256 -22.13 -6.95 -0.37
CA ARG A 256 -22.13 -7.75 0.86
C ARG A 256 -23.10 -8.95 0.83
N ARG A 257 -24.10 -8.95 -0.05
CA ARG A 257 -25.05 -10.06 -0.23
C ARG A 257 -24.63 -11.02 -1.35
N SER A 258 -23.76 -10.59 -2.26
CA SER A 258 -23.23 -11.44 -3.32
C SER A 258 -22.39 -12.56 -2.73
N ALA A 259 -22.66 -13.79 -3.14
CA ALA A 259 -21.83 -14.93 -2.79
C ALA A 259 -20.49 -14.85 -3.55
N PRO A 260 -19.35 -15.12 -2.89
CA PRO A 260 -18.09 -15.32 -3.58
C PRO A 260 -18.23 -16.44 -4.63
N ALA A 261 -17.64 -16.23 -5.80
CA ALA A 261 -17.59 -17.22 -6.86
C ALA A 261 -16.14 -17.47 -7.27
N VAL A 262 -15.86 -18.69 -7.72
CA VAL A 262 -14.56 -19.02 -8.32
C VAL A 262 -14.48 -18.29 -9.67
N TYR A 263 -13.53 -17.38 -9.78
CA TYR A 263 -13.16 -16.76 -11.05
C TYR A 263 -12.29 -17.77 -11.83
N ARG A 264 -12.75 -18.19 -13.01
CA ARG A 264 -12.05 -19.14 -13.90
C ARG A 264 -11.62 -18.44 -15.18
#